data_AF-A0A1I6M867-F1
#
_entry.id   AF-A0A1I6M867-F1
#
_cell.length_a   1.000
_cell.length_b   1.000
_cell.length_c   1.000
_cell.angle_alpha   90.00
_cell.angle_beta   90.00
_cell.angle_gamma   90.00
#
_symmetry.space_group_name_H-M   'P 1'
#
loop_
_entity.id
_entity.type
_entity.pdbx_description
1 polymer ?
#
loop_
_entity_poly.entity_id
_entity_poly.type
_entity_poly.pdbx_seq_one_letter_code
_entity_poly.pdbx_strand_id
1 'polypeptide(L)'
;MEDEKYTVTVYIAAPGTPLVKEDPGASSLPGHMFYTTSNGHVTQSYGFAPIKHGNIDGPGAIARDDVQNYKDPLYSRTMEVSKQQYDKLNDFGQHPDKHGFNTYYKDARHNCVDFAWSALNHADLKRSYLLGGKGVDVDGPGALRPAHNVEAEGQQIQNNHQLDQQQQTQAVQPHSPVMKIG
;
A
#
# COMPACT_ATOMS: atom_id res chain seq x y z
N MET A 1 28.16 -13.75 -21.77
CA MET A 1 26.77 -13.27 -21.53
C MET A 1 26.79 -12.67 -20.15
N GLU A 2 26.08 -11.57 -19.92
CA GLU A 2 25.89 -11.06 -18.56
C GLU A 2 24.85 -11.94 -17.87
N ASP A 3 25.05 -12.28 -16.59
CA ASP A 3 24.11 -13.11 -15.84
C ASP A 3 22.84 -12.31 -15.54
N GLU A 4 21.66 -12.90 -15.75
CA GLU A 4 20.37 -12.21 -15.59
C GLU A 4 20.19 -11.69 -14.15
N LYS A 5 20.14 -10.36 -14.00
CA LYS A 5 20.09 -9.70 -12.70
C LYS A 5 18.66 -9.37 -12.30
N TYR A 6 18.04 -10.32 -11.61
CA TYR A 6 16.67 -10.21 -11.11
C TYR A 6 16.55 -9.24 -9.93
N THR A 7 15.68 -8.24 -10.05
CA THR A 7 15.42 -7.21 -9.04
C THR A 7 13.94 -6.85 -8.93
N VAL A 8 13.57 -6.29 -7.78
CA VAL A 8 12.32 -5.56 -7.55
C VAL A 8 12.66 -4.16 -7.03
N THR A 9 11.94 -3.13 -7.46
CA THR A 9 12.01 -1.79 -6.86
C THR A 9 10.63 -1.39 -6.36
N VAL A 10 10.51 -1.09 -5.07
CA VAL A 10 9.27 -0.60 -4.46
C VAL A 10 9.33 0.93 -4.39
N TYR A 11 8.24 1.60 -4.78
CA TYR A 11 8.13 3.06 -4.81
C TYR A 11 6.98 3.53 -3.91
N ILE A 12 7.16 4.71 -3.29
CA ILE A 12 6.10 5.44 -2.60
C ILE A 12 6.12 6.88 -3.11
N ALA A 13 5.04 7.28 -3.77
CA ALA A 13 4.73 8.66 -4.10
C ALA A 13 3.95 9.31 -2.96
N ALA A 14 4.26 10.56 -2.65
CA ALA A 14 3.57 11.34 -1.64
C ALA A 14 2.34 12.06 -2.21
N PRO A 15 1.41 12.51 -1.36
CA PRO A 15 0.51 13.60 -1.73
C PRO A 15 1.31 14.76 -2.34
N GLY A 16 0.89 15.24 -3.52
CA GLY A 16 1.58 16.29 -4.28
C GLY A 16 2.71 15.81 -5.19
N THR A 17 3.06 14.51 -5.24
CA THR A 17 4.00 14.00 -6.26
C THR A 17 3.43 14.25 -7.66
N PRO A 18 4.15 14.93 -8.58
CA PRO A 18 3.63 15.26 -9.91
C PRO A 18 3.38 14.03 -10.77
N LEU A 19 2.30 14.09 -11.56
CA LEU A 19 1.95 13.09 -12.56
C LEU A 19 2.18 13.70 -13.96
N VAL A 20 2.65 12.93 -14.93
CA VAL A 20 3.15 13.46 -16.23
C VAL A 20 2.40 12.98 -17.47
N LYS A 21 1.32 12.21 -17.29
CA LYS A 21 0.46 11.72 -18.40
C LYS A 21 -0.96 12.29 -18.36
N GLU A 22 -1.32 12.89 -17.23
CA GLU A 22 -2.56 13.61 -16.96
C GLU A 22 -2.44 15.11 -17.34
N ASP A 23 -3.46 15.90 -17.00
CA ASP A 23 -3.49 17.34 -17.29
C ASP A 23 -2.30 18.10 -16.67
N PRO A 24 -1.76 19.15 -17.34
CA PRO A 24 -0.63 19.92 -16.83
C PRO A 24 -0.85 20.48 -15.42
N GLY A 25 -0.04 20.03 -14.45
CA GLY A 25 -0.16 20.39 -13.03
C GLY A 25 -0.87 19.34 -12.17
N ALA A 26 -1.30 18.21 -12.74
CA ALA A 26 -1.79 17.06 -11.99
C ALA A 26 -0.74 16.53 -11.00
N SER A 27 -1.23 16.08 -9.84
CA SER A 27 -0.41 15.48 -8.79
C SER A 27 -1.21 14.44 -8.02
N SER A 28 -0.52 13.49 -7.39
CA SER A 28 -1.16 12.44 -6.58
C SER A 28 -1.87 13.05 -5.38
N LEU A 29 -3.19 12.85 -5.24
CA LEU A 29 -3.95 13.39 -4.12
C LEU A 29 -3.73 12.63 -2.80
N PRO A 30 -3.82 11.28 -2.74
CA PRO A 30 -3.58 10.52 -1.51
C PRO A 30 -2.14 10.02 -1.35
N GLY A 31 -1.28 10.17 -2.37
CA GLY A 31 -0.07 9.36 -2.54
C GLY A 31 -0.35 8.04 -3.26
N HIS A 32 0.68 7.27 -3.57
CA HIS A 32 0.56 5.98 -4.27
C HIS A 32 1.72 5.04 -3.92
N MET A 33 1.46 3.74 -3.88
CA MET A 33 2.47 2.70 -3.67
C MET A 33 2.39 1.69 -4.81
N PHE A 34 3.54 1.41 -5.42
CA PHE A 34 3.67 0.51 -6.57
C PHE A 34 5.06 -0.15 -6.56
N TYR A 35 5.26 -1.15 -7.42
CA TYR A 35 6.56 -1.76 -7.63
C TYR A 35 6.89 -1.90 -9.11
N THR A 36 8.19 -2.03 -9.41
CA THR A 36 8.67 -2.57 -10.68
C THR A 36 9.45 -3.85 -10.44
N THR A 37 9.50 -4.71 -11.44
CA THR A 37 10.43 -5.84 -11.54
C THR A 37 11.40 -5.60 -12.69
N SER A 38 12.60 -6.16 -12.62
CA SER A 38 13.51 -6.20 -13.78
C SER A 38 14.39 -7.45 -13.77
N ASN A 39 14.76 -7.96 -14.95
CA ASN A 39 15.77 -9.00 -15.12
C ASN A 39 17.14 -8.45 -15.59
N GLY A 40 17.31 -7.13 -15.60
CA GLY A 40 18.50 -6.44 -16.13
C GLY A 40 18.37 -5.99 -17.59
N HIS A 41 17.34 -6.43 -18.32
CA HIS A 41 17.09 -6.03 -19.71
C HIS A 41 15.68 -5.47 -19.94
N VAL A 42 14.67 -6.04 -19.27
CA VAL A 42 13.28 -5.59 -19.31
C VAL A 42 12.89 -5.11 -17.90
N THR A 43 12.08 -4.06 -17.83
CA THR A 43 11.49 -3.56 -16.57
C THR A 43 9.98 -3.47 -16.74
N GLN A 44 9.23 -4.03 -15.78
CA GLN A 44 7.77 -4.05 -15.80
C GLN A 44 7.24 -3.31 -14.55
N SER A 45 6.23 -2.45 -14.69
CA SER A 45 5.62 -1.72 -13.58
C SER A 45 4.28 -2.34 -13.17
N TYR A 46 4.00 -2.28 -11.87
CA TYR A 46 2.82 -2.87 -11.23
C TYR A 46 2.38 -2.01 -10.04
N GLY A 47 1.30 -1.25 -10.22
CA GLY A 47 0.53 -0.65 -9.13
C GLY A 47 -0.95 -0.98 -9.29
N PHE A 48 -1.78 -0.53 -8.36
CA PHE A 48 -3.23 -0.76 -8.40
C PHE A 48 -3.99 0.54 -8.17
N ALA A 49 -4.88 0.87 -9.10
CA ALA A 49 -5.54 2.17 -9.26
C ALA A 49 -7.01 1.97 -9.67
N PRO A 50 -7.90 2.96 -9.50
CA PRO A 50 -9.28 2.85 -9.98
C PRO A 50 -9.29 2.92 -11.52
N ILE A 51 -10.16 2.16 -12.19
CA ILE A 51 -10.26 2.19 -13.67
C ILE A 51 -10.61 3.60 -14.18
N LYS A 52 -11.45 4.32 -13.43
CA LYS A 52 -11.74 5.74 -13.66
C LYS A 52 -10.92 6.58 -12.69
N HIS A 53 -10.01 7.39 -13.22
CA HIS A 53 -9.21 8.33 -12.42
C HIS A 53 -10.13 9.20 -11.53
N GLY A 54 -9.74 9.41 -10.28
CA GLY A 54 -10.51 10.17 -9.28
C GLY A 54 -11.69 9.45 -8.61
N ASN A 55 -12.10 8.25 -9.06
CA ASN A 55 -13.03 7.42 -8.30
C ASN A 55 -12.32 6.79 -7.09
N ILE A 56 -12.86 6.97 -5.89
CA ILE A 56 -12.36 6.31 -4.66
C ILE A 56 -13.03 4.97 -4.34
N ASP A 57 -14.06 4.61 -5.10
CA ASP A 57 -14.92 3.42 -4.94
C ASP A 57 -15.28 2.87 -6.34
N GLY A 58 -15.22 1.54 -6.51
CA GLY A 58 -15.57 0.85 -7.76
C GLY A 58 -14.48 -0.09 -8.30
N PRO A 59 -14.55 -0.50 -9.58
CA PRO A 59 -13.57 -1.40 -10.19
C PRO A 59 -12.15 -0.80 -10.25
N GLY A 60 -11.15 -1.56 -9.79
CA GLY A 60 -9.74 -1.23 -9.96
C GLY A 60 -9.09 -1.98 -11.13
N ALA A 61 -7.91 -1.52 -11.53
CA ALA A 61 -7.05 -2.16 -12.52
C ALA A 61 -5.57 -2.04 -12.15
N ILE A 62 -4.76 -2.88 -12.78
CA ILE A 62 -3.30 -2.86 -12.61
C ILE A 62 -2.73 -1.74 -13.49
N ALA A 63 -2.20 -0.71 -12.84
CA ALA A 63 -1.41 0.32 -13.51
C ALA A 63 -0.07 -0.30 -13.94
N ARG A 64 0.28 -0.14 -15.22
CA ARG A 64 1.45 -0.79 -15.84
C ARG A 64 2.56 0.18 -16.20
N ASP A 65 2.39 1.42 -15.81
CA ASP A 65 3.15 2.54 -16.32
C ASP A 65 3.34 3.67 -15.28
N ASP A 66 3.10 3.34 -14.00
CA ASP A 66 3.35 4.22 -12.84
C ASP A 66 4.78 4.76 -12.82
N VAL A 67 5.78 3.93 -13.11
CA VAL A 67 7.20 4.33 -13.11
C VAL A 67 7.55 5.36 -14.19
N GLN A 68 6.74 5.49 -15.25
CA GLN A 68 6.86 6.58 -16.23
C GLN A 68 5.81 7.69 -16.00
N ASN A 69 4.96 7.61 -14.99
CA ASN A 69 3.95 8.61 -14.67
C ASN A 69 4.28 9.44 -13.43
N TYR A 70 4.65 8.77 -12.33
CA TYR A 70 5.01 9.41 -11.08
C TYR A 70 6.42 9.98 -11.16
N LYS A 71 6.53 11.30 -11.33
CA LYS A 71 7.83 11.98 -11.37
C LYS A 71 8.38 12.17 -9.96
N ASP A 72 9.64 11.79 -9.77
CA ASP A 72 10.41 11.93 -8.53
C ASP A 72 9.65 11.45 -7.25
N PRO A 73 9.29 10.14 -7.15
CA PRO A 73 8.61 9.61 -5.96
C PRO A 73 9.41 9.82 -4.67
N LEU A 74 8.73 10.13 -3.56
CA LEU A 74 9.33 10.43 -2.25
C LEU A 74 10.28 9.33 -1.76
N TYR A 75 9.98 8.06 -2.08
CA TYR A 75 10.82 6.93 -1.72
C TYR A 75 10.89 5.90 -2.85
N SER A 76 12.07 5.31 -3.03
CA SER A 76 12.25 4.07 -3.79
C SER A 76 13.29 3.18 -3.12
N ARG A 77 13.13 1.85 -3.21
CA ARG A 77 14.14 0.87 -2.77
C ARG A 77 14.19 -0.30 -3.75
N THR A 78 15.32 -0.44 -4.44
CA THR A 78 15.66 -1.64 -5.21
C THR A 78 16.20 -2.73 -4.29
N MET A 79 15.85 -3.98 -4.60
CA MET A 79 16.32 -5.19 -3.92
C MET A 79 16.61 -6.25 -4.99
N GLU A 80 17.70 -6.97 -4.85
CA GLU A 80 18.01 -8.15 -5.66
C GLU A 80 17.16 -9.33 -5.15
N VAL A 81 16.65 -10.15 -6.06
CA VAL A 81 15.70 -11.24 -5.77
C VAL A 81 16.07 -12.48 -6.58
N SER A 82 15.64 -13.67 -6.17
CA SER A 82 15.82 -14.86 -7.01
C SER A 82 14.90 -14.82 -8.24
N LYS A 83 15.24 -15.55 -9.31
CA LYS A 83 14.34 -15.69 -10.47
C LYS A 83 12.94 -16.16 -10.07
N GLN A 84 12.83 -17.10 -9.12
CA GLN A 84 11.54 -17.59 -8.63
C GLN A 84 10.70 -16.48 -7.99
N GLN A 85 11.34 -15.55 -7.27
CA GLN A 85 10.65 -14.42 -6.65
C GLN A 85 10.24 -13.37 -7.70
N TYR A 86 11.10 -13.11 -8.70
CA TYR A 86 10.75 -12.29 -9.86
C TYR A 86 9.56 -12.87 -10.64
N ASP A 87 9.58 -14.18 -10.94
CA ASP A 87 8.49 -14.88 -11.63
C ASP A 87 7.18 -14.76 -10.84
N LYS A 88 7.23 -14.98 -9.51
CA LYS A 88 6.08 -14.79 -8.60
C LYS A 88 5.55 -13.35 -8.56
N LEU A 89 6.44 -12.34 -8.48
CA LEU A 89 6.05 -10.91 -8.52
C LEU A 89 5.34 -10.55 -9.82
N ASN A 90 5.79 -11.12 -10.94
CA ASN A 90 5.23 -10.88 -12.25
C ASN A 90 3.90 -11.62 -12.46
N ASP A 91 3.75 -12.85 -11.96
CA ASP A 91 2.48 -13.58 -12.01
C ASP A 91 1.42 -12.92 -11.11
N PHE A 92 1.76 -12.56 -9.87
CA PHE A 92 0.86 -11.77 -9.02
C PHE A 92 0.47 -10.45 -9.68
N GLY A 93 1.43 -9.71 -10.24
CA GLY A 93 1.15 -8.45 -10.94
C GLY A 93 0.35 -8.61 -12.23
N GLN A 94 0.24 -9.81 -12.80
CA GLN A 94 -0.63 -10.14 -13.93
C GLN A 94 -2.00 -10.65 -13.50
N HIS A 95 -2.08 -11.37 -12.40
CA HIS A 95 -3.24 -12.16 -11.99
C HIS A 95 -3.47 -12.14 -10.46
N PRO A 96 -3.58 -10.97 -9.82
CA PRO A 96 -3.62 -10.88 -8.36
C PRO A 96 -4.92 -11.47 -7.79
N ASP A 97 -5.98 -11.49 -8.60
CA ASP A 97 -7.25 -12.15 -8.35
C ASP A 97 -7.09 -13.67 -8.11
N LYS A 98 -6.23 -14.34 -8.90
CA LYS A 98 -5.91 -15.77 -8.71
C LYS A 98 -5.19 -16.05 -7.39
N HIS A 99 -4.57 -15.02 -6.80
CA HIS A 99 -3.86 -15.05 -5.53
C HIS A 99 -4.66 -14.45 -4.37
N GLY A 100 -5.98 -14.27 -4.56
CA GLY A 100 -6.91 -13.83 -3.51
C GLY A 100 -6.95 -12.32 -3.25
N PHE A 101 -6.29 -11.50 -4.07
CA PHE A 101 -6.39 -10.04 -3.96
C PHE A 101 -7.74 -9.55 -4.49
N ASN A 102 -8.39 -8.66 -3.74
CA ASN A 102 -9.64 -8.06 -4.14
C ASN A 102 -9.42 -6.91 -5.14
N THR A 103 -9.77 -7.13 -6.40
CA THR A 103 -9.66 -6.13 -7.48
C THR A 103 -10.75 -5.04 -7.47
N TYR A 104 -11.58 -5.00 -6.42
CA TYR A 104 -12.48 -3.89 -6.14
C TYR A 104 -11.77 -2.82 -5.28
N TYR A 105 -11.80 -1.58 -5.73
CA TYR A 105 -11.09 -0.43 -5.18
C TYR A 105 -11.94 0.33 -4.14
N LYS A 106 -11.37 0.63 -2.97
CA LYS A 106 -11.96 1.33 -1.81
C LYS A 106 -10.89 2.08 -1.01
N ASP A 107 -10.72 3.37 -1.30
CA ASP A 107 -9.63 4.23 -0.81
C ASP A 107 -8.23 3.79 -1.27
N ALA A 108 -7.54 4.72 -1.93
CA ALA A 108 -6.18 4.52 -2.42
C ALA A 108 -5.18 4.21 -1.31
N ARG A 109 -5.35 4.79 -0.11
CA ARG A 109 -4.41 4.63 1.01
C ARG A 109 -4.25 3.18 1.47
N HIS A 110 -5.28 2.38 1.29
CA HIS A 110 -5.27 0.96 1.57
C HIS A 110 -4.95 0.17 0.30
N ASN A 111 -5.76 0.30 -0.76
CA ASN A 111 -5.70 -0.62 -1.89
C ASN A 111 -4.36 -0.66 -2.66
N CYS A 112 -3.63 0.46 -2.85
CA CYS A 112 -2.33 0.41 -3.55
C CYS A 112 -1.21 -0.16 -2.65
N VAL A 113 -1.28 0.14 -1.34
CA VAL A 113 -0.37 -0.36 -0.32
C VAL A 113 -0.56 -1.86 -0.11
N ASP A 114 -1.81 -2.30 0.03
CA ASP A 114 -2.20 -3.70 0.15
C ASP A 114 -1.78 -4.49 -1.09
N PHE A 115 -2.01 -3.96 -2.30
CA PHE A 115 -1.57 -4.60 -3.55
C PHE A 115 -0.06 -4.85 -3.57
N ALA A 116 0.75 -3.84 -3.24
CA ALA A 116 2.19 -3.95 -3.21
C ALA A 116 2.68 -4.93 -2.13
N TRP A 117 2.06 -4.94 -0.94
CA TRP A 117 2.40 -5.91 0.11
C TRP A 117 1.93 -7.34 -0.21
N SER A 118 0.77 -7.53 -0.83
CA SER A 118 0.32 -8.84 -1.32
C SER A 118 1.27 -9.41 -2.37
N ALA A 119 1.76 -8.59 -3.31
CA ALA A 119 2.75 -9.01 -4.30
C ALA A 119 4.07 -9.46 -3.64
N LEU A 120 4.61 -8.64 -2.74
CA LEU A 120 5.85 -8.94 -2.01
C LEU A 120 5.68 -10.20 -1.15
N ASN A 121 4.58 -10.32 -0.39
CA ASN A 121 4.30 -11.49 0.44
C ASN A 121 4.12 -12.77 -0.39
N HIS A 122 3.45 -12.70 -1.56
CA HIS A 122 3.33 -13.83 -2.49
C HIS A 122 4.70 -14.30 -3.00
N ALA A 123 5.62 -13.35 -3.24
CA ALA A 123 7.02 -13.56 -3.59
C ALA A 123 7.94 -13.96 -2.42
N ASP A 124 7.38 -14.30 -1.25
CA ASP A 124 8.08 -14.59 0.00
C ASP A 124 8.96 -13.41 0.53
N LEU A 125 8.85 -12.23 -0.08
CA LEU A 125 9.54 -10.99 0.29
C LEU A 125 8.85 -10.34 1.49
N LYS A 126 9.05 -10.98 2.65
CA LYS A 126 8.65 -10.44 3.95
C LYS A 126 9.35 -9.10 4.21
N ARG A 127 8.81 -8.34 5.17
CA ARG A 127 9.11 -6.91 5.33
C ARG A 127 10.22 -6.61 6.38
N SER A 128 11.25 -5.85 5.96
CA SER A 128 12.50 -5.39 6.65
C SER A 128 12.66 -3.85 6.44
N TYR A 129 13.10 -2.91 7.30
CA TYR A 129 13.80 -2.81 8.61
C TYR A 129 15.00 -3.73 8.83
N LEU A 130 16.13 -3.08 9.13
CA LEU A 130 17.44 -3.58 9.53
C LEU A 130 18.07 -2.46 10.39
N LEU A 131 19.19 -2.73 11.10
CA LEU A 131 19.97 -1.80 11.95
C LEU A 131 19.54 -1.61 13.43
N GLY A 132 19.74 -2.66 14.24
CA GLY A 132 20.61 -2.57 15.43
C GLY A 132 20.22 -1.72 16.64
N GLY A 133 19.00 -1.19 16.75
CA GLY A 133 18.53 -0.42 17.91
C GLY A 133 17.29 -1.03 18.57
N LYS A 134 17.11 -0.83 19.89
CA LYS A 134 15.89 -1.26 20.59
C LYS A 134 14.67 -0.51 20.05
N GLY A 135 13.76 -1.22 19.40
CA GLY A 135 12.44 -0.68 19.05
C GLY A 135 11.58 -0.51 20.30
N VAL A 136 11.01 0.68 20.46
CA VAL A 136 9.76 0.90 21.19
C VAL A 136 8.77 1.38 20.13
N ASP A 137 7.53 0.88 20.15
CA ASP A 137 6.52 1.35 19.20
C ASP A 137 6.28 2.85 19.37
N VAL A 138 6.29 3.58 18.26
CA VAL A 138 6.14 5.03 18.21
C VAL A 138 5.09 5.40 17.17
N ASP A 139 3.91 5.78 17.64
CA ASP A 139 2.82 6.24 16.80
C ASP A 139 3.22 7.48 15.98
N GLY A 140 2.89 7.46 14.69
CA GLY A 140 3.12 8.58 13.79
C GLY A 140 3.62 8.18 12.39
N PRO A 141 4.01 9.17 11.55
CA PRO A 141 4.34 8.95 10.14
C PRO A 141 5.63 8.13 9.88
N GLY A 142 6.29 7.61 10.91
CA GLY A 142 7.46 6.73 10.80
C GLY A 142 7.13 5.23 10.66
N ALA A 143 5.88 4.81 10.83
CA ALA A 143 5.46 3.41 10.99
C ALA A 143 5.69 2.47 9.77
N LEU A 144 6.29 2.95 8.68
CA LEU A 144 6.55 2.19 7.45
C LEU A 144 7.90 1.41 7.48
N ARG A 145 8.34 0.91 8.64
CA ARG A 145 9.56 0.09 8.78
C ARG A 145 9.39 -1.13 9.74
N PRO A 146 9.27 -2.36 9.21
CA PRO A 146 9.01 -3.61 9.96
C PRO A 146 10.13 -4.67 9.79
N ALA A 147 10.35 -5.65 10.70
CA ALA A 147 11.71 -6.22 10.90
C ALA A 147 12.06 -7.71 10.61
N HIS A 148 11.11 -8.65 10.47
CA HIS A 148 11.34 -10.12 10.63
C HIS A 148 11.71 -10.53 12.07
N ASN A 149 11.63 -11.81 12.51
CA ASN A 149 10.69 -12.93 12.31
C ASN A 149 11.06 -14.02 13.33
N VAL A 150 10.20 -14.33 14.32
CA VAL A 150 9.65 -15.68 14.60
C VAL A 150 8.68 -15.64 15.79
N GLU A 151 7.53 -16.31 15.58
CA GLU A 151 6.62 -16.91 16.57
C GLU A 151 5.94 -16.04 17.66
N ALA A 152 4.65 -16.33 17.88
CA ALA A 152 3.65 -15.53 18.62
C ALA A 152 3.38 -14.13 17.98
N GLU A 153 2.24 -13.46 18.19
CA GLU A 153 1.08 -13.75 19.04
C GLU A 153 -0.24 -13.70 18.23
N GLY A 154 -1.13 -14.68 18.43
CA GLY A 154 -2.45 -14.72 17.76
C GLY A 154 -3.59 -14.06 18.53
N GLN A 155 -3.33 -13.12 19.46
CA GLN A 155 -4.29 -12.76 20.52
C GLN A 155 -4.66 -11.28 20.68
N GLN A 156 -3.90 -10.30 20.14
CA GLN A 156 -4.24 -8.88 20.38
C GLN A 156 -5.50 -8.39 19.64
N ILE A 157 -5.86 -8.97 18.49
CA ILE A 157 -6.96 -8.47 17.63
C ILE A 157 -8.34 -8.52 18.33
N GLN A 158 -8.53 -9.42 19.30
CA GLN A 158 -9.82 -9.58 20.00
C GLN A 158 -10.10 -8.44 21.01
N ASN A 159 -9.07 -7.84 21.63
CA ASN A 159 -9.28 -6.87 22.71
C ASN A 159 -9.78 -5.51 22.19
N ASN A 160 -9.25 -5.02 21.07
CA ASN A 160 -9.61 -3.69 20.56
C ASN A 160 -11.08 -3.62 20.12
N HIS A 161 -11.62 -4.71 19.55
CA HIS A 161 -13.00 -4.72 19.05
C HIS A 161 -14.07 -4.61 20.17
N GLN A 162 -13.68 -4.86 21.43
CA GLN A 162 -14.57 -4.77 22.59
C GLN A 162 -14.54 -3.38 23.27
N LEU A 163 -13.54 -2.54 22.99
CA LEU A 163 -13.47 -1.17 23.50
C LEU A 163 -14.40 -0.22 22.75
N ASP A 164 -14.48 -0.32 21.42
CA ASP A 164 -15.35 0.53 20.59
C ASP A 164 -16.84 0.38 20.95
N GLN A 165 -17.27 -0.85 21.27
CA GLN A 165 -18.66 -1.12 21.64
C GLN A 165 -19.07 -0.46 22.98
N GLN A 166 -18.11 -0.15 23.86
CA GLN A 166 -18.39 0.54 25.12
C GLN A 166 -18.54 2.06 24.95
N GLN A 167 -17.92 2.66 23.93
CA GLN A 167 -18.00 4.11 23.71
C GLN A 167 -19.26 4.53 22.95
N GLN A 168 -19.77 3.69 22.05
CA GLN A 168 -20.97 4.01 21.25
C GLN A 168 -22.27 4.12 22.07
N THR A 169 -22.31 3.60 23.31
CA THR A 169 -23.54 3.59 24.13
C THR A 169 -23.80 4.88 24.93
N GLN A 170 -22.85 5.82 24.98
CA GLN A 170 -22.98 7.03 25.83
C GLN A 170 -23.49 8.28 25.09
N ALA A 171 -23.61 8.23 23.76
CA ALA A 171 -23.79 9.40 22.91
C ALA A 171 -25.25 9.73 22.51
N VAL A 172 -26.23 9.48 23.38
CA VAL A 172 -27.66 9.85 23.13
C VAL A 172 -28.32 10.45 24.37
N GLN A 173 -28.53 11.77 24.37
CA GLN A 173 -29.55 12.44 25.19
C GLN A 173 -30.28 13.52 24.36
N PRO A 174 -31.62 13.64 24.48
CA PRO A 174 -32.40 14.61 23.71
C PRO A 174 -32.41 16.00 24.36
N HIS A 175 -32.27 17.06 23.55
CA HIS A 175 -32.48 18.43 23.99
C HIS A 175 -33.98 18.80 23.99
N SER A 176 -34.48 19.33 25.11
CA SER A 176 -35.79 19.98 25.21
C SER A 176 -35.64 21.51 25.23
N PRO A 177 -36.51 22.28 24.55
CA PRO A 177 -36.43 23.74 24.52
C PRO A 177 -37.03 24.38 25.78
N VAL A 178 -36.41 25.47 26.26
CA VAL A 178 -36.94 26.29 27.36
C VAL A 178 -37.59 27.56 26.80
N MET A 179 -38.88 27.74 27.05
CA MET A 179 -39.61 28.96 26.74
C MET A 179 -39.45 29.97 27.89
N LYS A 180 -39.27 31.26 27.57
CA LYS A 180 -39.24 32.38 28.52
C LYS A 180 -40.49 33.26 28.35
N ILE A 181 -40.73 34.08 29.39
CA ILE A 181 -41.79 35.08 29.62
C ILE A 181 -43.07 34.53 30.27
N GLY A 182 -43.62 35.20 31.29
CA GLY A 182 -43.13 36.41 31.97
C GLY A 182 -43.85 36.68 33.29
#